data_AF-A0A2S9DXE3-F1
#
_entry.id   AF-A0A2S9DXE3-F1
#
_cell.length_a   1.000
_cell.length_b   1.000
_cell.length_c   1.000
_cell.angle_alpha   90.00
_cell.angle_beta   90.00
_cell.angle_gamma   90.00
#
_symmetry.space_group_name_H-M   'P 1'
#
loop_
_entity.id
_entity.type
_entity.pdbx_description
1 polymer ?
#
loop_
_entity_poly.entity_id
_entity_poly.type
_entity_poly.pdbx_seq_one_letter_code
_entity_poly.pdbx_strand_id
1 'polypeptide(L)'
;MKAVQDFATACVTPPTNMADGCPYELRQKDLASMKLTEQTGGLESLSQNSFIAQSTKFKYKKNDTEYYEYETKDLETTFRGTIEWDSATPKVTKISSGWC
;
A
#
# COMPACT_ATOMS: atom_id res chain seq x y z
N MET A 1 13.32 -3.22 2.67
CA MET A 1 11.91 -3.30 3.13
C MET A 1 11.38 -2.00 3.72
N LYS A 2 12.17 -1.20 4.46
CA LYS A 2 11.71 0.05 5.08
C LYS A 2 10.94 1.00 4.14
N ALA A 3 11.42 1.24 2.92
CA ALA A 3 10.72 2.09 1.95
C ALA A 3 9.29 1.61 1.62
N VAL A 4 9.08 0.29 1.52
CA VAL A 4 7.76 -0.30 1.25
C VAL A 4 6.86 -0.20 2.48
N GLN A 5 7.41 -0.40 3.67
CA GLN A 5 6.69 -0.29 4.94
C GLN A 5 6.26 1.16 5.24
N ASP A 6 7.14 2.12 4.97
CA ASP A 6 6.85 3.55 5.09
C ASP A 6 5.77 3.96 4.07
N PHE A 7 5.85 3.47 2.83
CA PHE A 7 4.84 3.68 1.80
C PHE A 7 3.47 3.09 2.18
N ALA A 8 3.44 1.85 2.67
CA ALA A 8 2.21 1.21 3.16
C ALA A 8 1.56 2.01 4.30
N THR A 9 2.37 2.54 5.21
CA THR A 9 1.90 3.40 6.30
C THR A 9 1.31 4.72 5.78
N ALA A 10 1.94 5.31 4.77
CA ALA A 10 1.42 6.52 4.11
C ALA A 10 0.05 6.26 3.46
N CYS A 11 -0.20 5.06 2.92
CA CYS A 11 -1.46 4.70 2.28
C CYS A 11 -2.67 4.64 3.23
N VAL A 12 -2.46 4.61 4.55
CA VAL A 12 -3.54 4.67 5.55
C VAL A 12 -3.57 5.98 6.32
N THR A 13 -2.78 6.97 5.90
CA THR A 13 -2.67 8.27 6.56
C THR A 13 -3.20 9.36 5.63
N PRO A 14 -4.27 10.08 5.97
CA PRO A 14 -4.66 11.27 5.23
C PRO A 14 -3.64 12.40 5.37
N PRO A 15 -3.36 13.21 4.32
CA PRO A 15 -3.88 13.08 2.95
C PRO A 15 -3.04 12.16 2.06
N THR A 16 -1.97 11.55 2.58
CA THR A 16 -1.03 10.74 1.80
C THR A 16 -1.64 9.45 1.24
N ASN A 17 -2.78 9.01 1.77
CA ASN A 17 -3.58 7.91 1.23
C ASN A 17 -4.03 8.13 -0.23
N MET A 18 -4.06 9.38 -0.68
CA MET A 18 -4.42 9.74 -2.06
C MET A 18 -3.27 9.59 -3.06
N ALA A 19 -2.05 9.32 -2.59
CA ALA A 19 -0.86 9.21 -3.42
C ALA A 19 -1.00 8.11 -4.48
N ASP A 20 -0.38 8.35 -5.65
CA ASP A 20 -0.31 7.34 -6.69
C ASP A 20 0.47 6.12 -6.21
N GLY A 21 -0.08 4.94 -6.49
CA GLY A 21 0.46 3.67 -6.05
C GLY A 21 -0.13 3.14 -4.74
N CYS A 22 -0.91 3.94 -4.00
CA CYS A 22 -1.74 3.37 -2.93
C CYS A 22 -2.92 2.57 -3.49
N PRO A 23 -3.41 1.55 -2.77
CA PRO A 23 -4.59 0.79 -3.18
C PRO A 23 -5.79 1.68 -3.45
N TYR A 24 -6.52 1.38 -4.54
CA TYR A 24 -7.63 2.21 -5.00
C TYR A 24 -8.71 2.39 -3.93
N GLU A 25 -8.97 1.36 -3.15
CA GLU A 25 -9.92 1.35 -2.05
C GLU A 25 -9.56 2.37 -0.95
N LEU A 26 -8.26 2.62 -0.75
CA LEU A 26 -7.74 3.56 0.26
C LEU A 26 -7.63 4.99 -0.28
N ARG A 27 -7.64 5.19 -1.61
CA ARG A 27 -7.56 6.50 -2.29
C ARG A 27 -8.92 7.21 -2.30
N GLN A 28 -9.56 7.31 -1.14
CA GLN A 28 -10.85 7.96 -0.97
C GLN A 28 -10.79 9.00 0.15
N LYS A 29 -11.53 10.09 -0.01
CA LYS A 29 -11.60 11.18 0.98
C LYS A 29 -12.53 10.84 2.15
N ASP A 30 -13.56 10.04 1.89
CA ASP A 30 -14.67 9.81 2.81
C ASP A 30 -14.60 8.43 3.49
N LEU A 31 -13.39 8.03 3.90
CA LEU A 31 -13.18 6.84 4.70
C LEU A 31 -13.29 7.18 6.18
N ALA A 32 -14.16 6.47 6.89
CA ALA A 32 -14.31 6.57 8.33
C ALA A 32 -13.05 6.08 9.06
N SER A 33 -12.42 5.03 8.54
CA SER A 33 -11.17 4.51 9.08
C SER A 33 -10.33 3.79 8.03
N MET A 34 -9.02 3.83 8.24
CA MET A 34 -8.02 3.06 7.50
C MET A 34 -6.97 2.58 8.50
N LYS A 35 -6.51 1.34 8.35
CA LYS A 35 -5.51 0.75 9.23
C LYS A 35 -4.66 -0.26 8.48
N LEU A 36 -3.34 -0.18 8.69
CA LEU A 36 -2.40 -1.21 8.30
C LEU A 36 -2.42 -2.31 9.37
N THR A 37 -2.81 -3.52 8.99
CA THR A 37 -2.96 -4.65 9.92
C THR A 37 -1.80 -5.63 9.87
N GLU A 38 -1.20 -5.79 8.69
CA GLU A 38 -0.03 -6.65 8.49
C GLU A 38 0.93 -5.98 7.53
N GLN A 39 2.17 -5.77 7.96
CA GLN A 39 3.23 -5.25 7.10
C GLN A 39 3.90 -6.36 6.30
N THR A 40 4.36 -6.04 5.09
CA THR A 40 5.23 -6.94 4.34
C THR A 40 6.53 -7.23 5.10
N GLY A 41 6.85 -8.52 5.27
CA GLY A 41 8.05 -9.00 5.95
C GLY A 41 9.27 -9.16 5.04
N GLY A 42 9.07 -9.16 3.72
CA GLY A 42 10.13 -9.49 2.76
C GLY A 42 9.73 -9.27 1.31
N LEU A 43 10.58 -9.75 0.40
CA LEU A 43 10.32 -9.76 -1.03
C LEU A 43 9.82 -11.12 -1.46
N GLU A 44 8.78 -11.14 -2.30
CA GLU A 44 8.38 -12.31 -3.07
C GLU A 44 9.33 -12.52 -4.26
N SER A 45 9.76 -11.43 -4.91
CA SER A 45 10.70 -11.47 -6.03
C SER A 45 11.56 -10.20 -6.10
N LEU A 46 12.79 -10.35 -6.58
CA LEU A 46 13.73 -9.27 -6.84
C LEU A 46 14.38 -9.50 -8.21
N SER A 47 14.25 -8.53 -9.10
CA SER A 47 14.91 -8.51 -10.41
C SER A 47 15.95 -7.39 -10.46
N GLN A 48 16.63 -7.25 -11.61
CA GLN A 48 17.62 -6.20 -11.80
C GLN A 48 17.02 -4.80 -11.62
N ASN A 49 15.79 -4.55 -12.05
CA ASN A 49 15.22 -3.18 -12.05
C ASN A 49 13.90 -3.09 -11.30
N SER A 50 13.42 -4.18 -10.67
CA SER A 50 12.15 -4.19 -9.98
C SER A 50 12.11 -5.15 -8.80
N PHE A 51 11.16 -4.95 -7.91
CA PHE A 51 10.84 -5.88 -6.85
C PHE A 51 9.34 -6.12 -6.74
N ILE A 52 8.99 -7.25 -6.14
CA ILE A 52 7.65 -7.59 -5.67
C ILE A 52 7.80 -7.92 -4.18
N ALA A 53 7.15 -7.15 -3.32
CA ALA A 53 7.09 -7.40 -1.90
C ALA A 53 6.16 -8.58 -1.58
N GLN A 54 6.26 -9.18 -0.41
CA GLN A 54 5.20 -10.07 0.09
C GLN A 54 3.92 -9.25 0.36
N SER A 55 2.79 -9.95 0.52
CA SER A 55 1.51 -9.29 0.74
C SER A 55 1.50 -8.40 1.99
N THR A 56 0.70 -7.35 1.92
CA THR A 56 0.43 -6.38 2.98
C THR A 56 -1.09 -6.32 3.17
N LYS A 57 -1.55 -6.32 4.42
CA LYS A 57 -2.99 -6.30 4.73
C LYS A 57 -3.40 -4.99 5.37
N PHE A 58 -4.55 -4.52 4.94
CA PHE A 58 -5.20 -3.31 5.39
C PHE A 58 -6.63 -3.60 5.82
N LYS A 59 -7.16 -2.75 6.69
CA LYS A 59 -8.59 -2.63 6.98
C LYS A 59 -9.05 -1.22 6.67
N TYR A 60 -10.24 -1.09 6.09
CA TYR A 60 -10.85 0.22 5.88
C TYR A 60 -12.37 0.17 6.07
N LYS A 61 -12.96 1.30 6.47
CA LYS A 61 -14.41 1.49 6.59
C LYS A 61 -14.80 2.78 5.87
N LYS A 62 -15.87 2.76 5.09
CA LYS A 62 -16.47 3.98 4.54
C LYS A 62 -17.31 4.69 5.60
N ASN A 63 -17.55 5.99 5.42
CA ASN A 63 -18.52 6.69 6.25
C ASN A 63 -19.91 6.10 6.07
N ASP A 64 -20.58 5.83 7.18
CA ASP A 64 -22.00 5.45 7.17
C ASP A 64 -22.81 6.62 6.60
N THR A 65 -23.88 6.28 5.88
CA THR A 65 -24.84 7.25 5.34
C THR A 65 -26.20 7.02 5.99
N GLU A 66 -27.12 7.98 5.83
CA GLU A 66 -28.49 7.86 6.35
C GLU A 66 -29.20 6.54 5.95
N TYR A 67 -28.82 5.98 4.79
CA TYR A 67 -29.46 4.79 4.23
C TYR A 67 -28.62 3.51 4.31
N TYR A 68 -27.32 3.62 4.63
CA TYR A 68 -26.40 2.49 4.61
C TYR A 68 -25.35 2.57 5.71
N GLU A 69 -25.30 1.52 6.53
CA GLU A 69 -24.17 1.24 7.41
C GLU A 69 -23.14 0.39 6.65
N TYR A 70 -21.88 0.83 6.63
CA TYR A 70 -20.82 0.12 5.93
C TYR A 70 -20.00 -0.71 6.91
N GLU A 71 -19.81 -1.99 6.61
CA GLU A 71 -18.89 -2.81 7.39
C GLU A 71 -17.42 -2.47 7.13
N THR A 72 -16.56 -2.85 8.08
CA THR A 72 -15.11 -2.79 7.87
C THR A 72 -14.70 -3.88 6.89
N LYS A 73 -13.91 -3.51 5.88
CA LYS A 73 -13.43 -4.41 4.84
C LYS A 73 -11.94 -4.70 5.03
N ASP A 74 -11.57 -5.95 4.80
CA ASP A 74 -10.18 -6.37 4.64
C ASP A 74 -9.71 -6.13 3.20
N LEU A 75 -8.46 -5.71 3.07
CA LEU A 75 -7.80 -5.48 1.80
C LEU A 75 -6.39 -6.06 1.87
N GLU A 76 -6.16 -7.13 1.11
CA GLU A 76 -4.83 -7.68 0.92
C GLU A 76 -4.28 -7.22 -0.43
N THR A 77 -3.03 -6.76 -0.45
CA THR A 77 -2.39 -6.29 -1.67
C THR A 77 -0.90 -6.60 -1.66
N THR A 78 -0.31 -6.61 -2.84
CA THR A 78 1.13 -6.76 -3.04
C THR A 78 1.70 -5.44 -3.53
N PHE A 79 2.79 -4.98 -2.93
CA PHE A 79 3.52 -3.81 -3.43
C PHE A 79 4.60 -4.24 -4.41
N ARG A 80 4.67 -3.54 -5.53
CA ARG A 80 5.72 -3.68 -6.54
C ARG A 80 6.41 -2.35 -6.72
N GLY A 81 7.64 -2.37 -7.17
CA GLY A 81 8.35 -1.13 -7.40
C GLY A 81 9.54 -1.26 -8.33
N THR A 82 10.02 -0.11 -8.77
CA THR A 82 11.22 0.02 -9.59
C THR A 82 12.40 0.36 -8.69
N ILE A 83 13.54 -0.22 -8.99
CA ILE A 83 14.80 0.05 -8.29
C ILE A 83 15.88 0.43 -9.29
N GLU A 84 16.75 1.34 -8.86
CA GLU A 84 17.98 1.70 -9.55
C GLU A 84 19.17 1.34 -8.66
N TRP A 85 20.25 0.90 -9.28
CA TRP A 85 21.47 0.51 -8.59
C TRP A 85 22.53 1.59 -8.81
N ASP A 86 22.62 2.53 -7.88
CA ASP A 86 23.69 3.52 -7.86
C ASP A 86 24.99 2.95 -7.24
N SER A 87 24.89 1.82 -6.51
CA SER A 87 26.00 1.11 -5.86
C SER A 87 25.52 -0.27 -5.35
N ALA A 88 26.14 -0.82 -4.29
CA ALA A 88 25.71 -2.05 -3.63
C ALA A 88 24.33 -1.97 -2.96
N THR A 89 23.74 -0.77 -2.84
CA THR A 89 22.40 -0.57 -2.26
C THR A 89 21.40 -0.15 -3.34
N PRO A 90 20.27 -0.87 -3.50
CA PRO A 90 19.24 -0.47 -4.45
C PRO A 90 18.46 0.73 -3.90
N LYS A 91 18.20 1.71 -4.77
CA LYS A 91 17.34 2.86 -4.50
C LYS A 91 15.97 2.61 -5.11
N VAL A 92 14.92 2.68 -4.29
CA VAL A 92 13.54 2.56 -4.78
C VAL A 92 13.11 3.88 -5.42
N THR A 93 12.67 3.82 -6.67
CA THR A 93 12.25 5.00 -7.46
C THR A 93 10.74 5.11 -7.62
N LYS A 94 10.02 3.98 -7.53
CA LYS A 94 8.55 3.95 -7.62
C LYS A 94 7.99 2.77 -6.84
N ILE A 95 6.83 2.95 -6.20
CA ILE A 95 6.07 1.89 -5.52
C ILE A 95 4.61 1.97 -5.96
N SER A 96 3.97 0.82 -6.20
CA SER A 96 2.53 0.72 -6.49
C SER A 96 1.93 -0.59 -5.99
N SER A 97 0.69 -0.54 -5.51
CA SER A 97 -0.12 -1.71 -5.16
C SER A 97 -0.74 -2.36 -6.40
N GLY A 98 -0.79 -3.70 -6.43
CA GLY A 98 -1.64 -4.46 -7.36
C GLY A 98 -0.95 -5.54 -8.19
N TRP A 99 -1.79 -6.34 -8.86
CA TRP A 99 -1.43 -7.28 -9.92
C TRP A 99 -1.70 -6.62 -11.27
N CYS A 100 -0.80 -6.80 -12.24
CA CYS A 100 -1.06 -6.44 -13.64
C CYS A 100 -2.29 -7.20 -14.16
#